data_AF-A0A7X4EYF1-F1
#
_entry.id   AF-A0A7X4EYF1-F1
#
_cell.length_a   1.000
_cell.length_b   1.000
_cell.length_c   1.000
_cell.angle_alpha   90.00
_cell.angle_beta   90.00
_cell.angle_gamma   90.00
#
_symmetry.space_group_name_H-M   'P 1'
#
loop_
_entity.id
_entity.type
_entity.pdbx_description
1 polymer ?
#
loop_
_entity_poly.entity_id
_entity_poly.type
_entity_poly.pdbx_seq_one_letter_code
_entity_poly.pdbx_strand_id
1 'polypeptide(L)'
;EYARCYSMTSTDDAETFSEPVDITTTFEQYHDEYDWKVIATGPGHGTQLENGRLIVPVWLSDGTGGHAHRPSIVSVIYSDDHAKTWQRGDIVVRHPDLKNPSETLAVQLTDGRVMLNIRNESPEHRRAVSYSSDGATGWSAPVFHDELVEPVCMGSMIRLTKQPENEKNRILFINPDSNEPRDPANPEGNFKRQNVTVRLSYDEGESWAVSKPLEPGVSGYSDVAVDPDGTIYVIYERGTPSDRGTHVGFLSVARFNLEWLTDGQDRLSLP
;
A
#
# COMPACT_ATOMS: atom_id res chain seq x y z
N GLU A 1 11.55 2.20 -19.20
CA GLU A 1 11.15 0.78 -18.96
C GLU A 1 9.93 0.62 -18.05
N TYR A 2 9.10 1.65 -17.83
CA TYR A 2 7.85 1.56 -17.05
C TYR A 2 6.67 2.09 -17.87
N ALA A 3 6.51 1.66 -19.12
CA ALA A 3 5.51 2.25 -20.04
C ALA A 3 4.47 1.24 -20.53
N ARG A 4 4.52 0.00 -20.03
CA ARG A 4 3.58 -1.06 -20.37
C ARG A 4 3.17 -1.80 -19.11
N CYS A 5 1.91 -2.22 -19.06
CA CYS A 5 1.37 -2.99 -17.96
C CYS A 5 0.80 -4.30 -18.50
N TYR A 6 1.07 -5.39 -17.81
CA TYR A 6 0.60 -6.72 -18.18
C TYR A 6 -0.15 -7.36 -17.03
N SER A 7 -1.12 -8.19 -17.36
CA SER A 7 -1.82 -9.06 -16.42
C SER A 7 -1.54 -10.53 -16.77
N MET A 8 -1.41 -11.35 -15.73
CA MET A 8 -1.28 -12.80 -15.82
C MET A 8 -2.19 -13.41 -14.75
N THR A 9 -2.75 -14.58 -15.04
CA THR A 9 -3.69 -15.26 -14.11
C THR A 9 -3.25 -16.69 -13.89
N SER A 10 -3.38 -17.15 -12.65
CA SER A 10 -3.31 -18.56 -12.28
C SER A 10 -4.71 -19.03 -11.85
N THR A 11 -5.06 -20.26 -12.19
CA THR A 11 -6.29 -20.93 -11.75
C THR A 11 -6.02 -22.25 -11.04
N ASP A 12 -4.77 -22.48 -10.64
CA ASP A 12 -4.22 -23.71 -10.09
C ASP A 12 -3.32 -23.43 -8.87
N ASP A 13 -3.75 -22.50 -8.02
CA ASP A 13 -3.05 -22.12 -6.78
C ASP A 13 -1.60 -21.64 -7.00
N ALA A 14 -1.41 -20.83 -8.05
CA ALA A 14 -0.13 -20.26 -8.47
C ALA A 14 0.93 -21.28 -8.94
N GLU A 15 0.54 -22.52 -9.25
CA GLU A 15 1.44 -23.50 -9.87
C GLU A 15 1.85 -23.08 -11.28
N THR A 16 0.91 -22.57 -12.08
CA THR A 16 1.18 -22.03 -13.42
C THR A 16 0.48 -20.69 -13.67
N PHE A 17 0.99 -19.92 -14.62
CA PHE A 17 0.41 -18.64 -15.04
C PHE A 17 0.14 -18.64 -16.54
N SER A 18 -0.94 -17.95 -16.92
CA SER A 18 -1.23 -17.64 -18.33
C SER A 18 -0.09 -16.85 -18.98
N GLU A 19 -0.07 -16.83 -20.32
CA GLU A 19 0.75 -15.85 -21.04
C GLU A 19 0.39 -14.41 -20.63
N PRO A 20 1.36 -13.47 -20.63
CA PRO A 20 1.09 -12.06 -20.31
C PRO A 20 0.11 -11.42 -21.28
N VAL A 21 -0.96 -10.82 -20.75
CA VAL A 21 -1.92 -10.00 -21.50
C VAL A 21 -1.55 -8.53 -21.33
N ASP A 22 -1.30 -7.83 -22.42
CA ASP A 22 -1.03 -6.39 -22.39
C ASP A 22 -2.32 -5.61 -22.09
N ILE A 23 -2.31 -4.88 -20.97
CA ILE A 23 -3.42 -4.04 -20.50
C ILE A 23 -3.09 -2.54 -20.54
N THR A 24 -2.01 -2.16 -21.25
CA THR A 24 -1.52 -0.77 -21.33
C THR A 24 -2.57 0.21 -21.84
N THR A 25 -3.49 -0.24 -22.70
CA THR A 25 -4.62 0.58 -23.20
C THR A 25 -5.55 1.09 -22.09
N THR A 26 -5.57 0.43 -20.91
CA THR A 26 -6.26 0.94 -19.72
C THR A 26 -5.64 2.26 -19.24
N PHE A 27 -4.32 2.38 -19.35
CA PHE A 27 -3.55 3.54 -18.92
C PHE A 27 -3.51 4.63 -20.01
N GLU A 28 -3.59 4.28 -21.29
CA GLU A 28 -3.63 5.27 -22.38
C GLU A 28 -4.83 6.22 -22.25
N GLN A 29 -5.92 5.77 -21.61
CA GLN A 29 -7.09 6.59 -21.27
C GLN A 29 -6.80 7.77 -20.32
N TYR A 30 -5.61 7.84 -19.71
CA TYR A 30 -5.18 8.99 -18.91
C TYR A 30 -4.53 10.10 -19.73
N HIS A 31 -4.10 9.87 -20.99
CA HIS A 31 -3.26 10.84 -21.72
C HIS A 31 -3.88 12.23 -21.88
N ASP A 32 -5.21 12.31 -22.01
CA ASP A 32 -5.91 13.60 -22.14
C ASP A 32 -5.89 14.43 -20.84
N GLU A 33 -5.80 13.78 -19.67
CA GLU A 33 -5.76 14.43 -18.36
C GLU A 33 -4.33 14.53 -17.78
N TYR A 34 -3.46 13.59 -18.16
CA TYR A 34 -2.10 13.44 -17.68
C TYR A 34 -1.26 12.65 -18.69
N ASP A 35 -0.40 13.34 -19.45
CA ASP A 35 0.46 12.73 -20.48
C ASP A 35 1.64 11.96 -19.87
N TRP A 36 1.32 10.84 -19.22
CA TRP A 36 2.30 9.99 -18.54
C TRP A 36 3.33 9.38 -19.50
N LYS A 37 4.51 9.11 -18.96
CA LYS A 37 5.60 8.33 -19.59
C LYS A 37 6.01 7.11 -18.75
N VAL A 38 5.56 7.10 -17.49
CA VAL A 38 5.83 6.05 -16.51
C VAL A 38 4.51 5.64 -15.85
N ILE A 39 4.29 4.33 -15.74
CA ILE A 39 3.18 3.68 -15.04
C ILE A 39 3.73 2.57 -14.16
N ALA A 40 3.11 2.36 -13.00
CA ALA A 40 3.37 1.20 -12.16
C ALA A 40 2.14 0.82 -11.34
N THR A 41 1.94 -0.49 -11.17
CA THR A 41 0.99 -1.08 -10.23
C THR A 41 1.66 -1.24 -8.86
N GLY A 42 1.02 -0.79 -7.79
CA GLY A 42 1.58 -0.94 -6.44
C GLY A 42 3.00 -0.37 -6.28
N PRO A 43 3.92 -1.07 -5.60
CA PRO A 43 3.89 -2.51 -5.36
C PRO A 43 3.02 -2.92 -4.16
N GLY A 44 2.86 -4.23 -3.97
CA GLY A 44 2.03 -4.86 -2.93
C GLY A 44 0.98 -5.78 -3.57
N HIS A 45 -0.23 -5.75 -3.03
CA HIS A 45 -1.38 -6.53 -3.50
C HIS A 45 -2.54 -5.62 -3.96
N GLY A 46 -3.46 -6.20 -4.74
CA GLY A 46 -4.77 -5.61 -5.03
C GLY A 46 -5.82 -6.10 -4.04
N THR A 47 -6.99 -5.46 -4.01
CA THR A 47 -8.10 -5.80 -3.12
C THR A 47 -9.28 -6.29 -3.93
N GLN A 48 -9.93 -7.38 -3.51
CA GLN A 48 -11.28 -7.70 -3.97
C GLN A 48 -12.29 -7.09 -3.00
N LEU A 49 -13.18 -6.25 -3.52
CA LEU A 49 -14.29 -5.69 -2.77
C LEU A 49 -15.40 -6.73 -2.59
N GLU A 50 -16.27 -6.53 -1.60
CA GLU A 50 -17.40 -7.42 -1.29
C GLU A 50 -18.37 -7.63 -2.47
N ASN A 51 -18.45 -6.66 -3.38
CA ASN A 51 -19.26 -6.78 -4.60
C ASN A 51 -18.56 -7.57 -5.73
N GLY A 52 -17.36 -8.11 -5.49
CA GLY A 52 -16.57 -8.90 -6.42
C GLY A 52 -15.57 -8.10 -7.25
N ARG A 53 -15.65 -6.76 -7.27
CA ARG A 53 -14.73 -5.88 -7.99
C ARG A 53 -13.30 -6.07 -7.52
N LEU A 54 -12.36 -6.24 -8.45
CA LEU A 54 -10.93 -6.18 -8.18
C LEU A 54 -10.45 -4.74 -8.32
N ILE A 55 -9.68 -4.23 -7.36
CA ILE A 55 -9.05 -2.92 -7.43
C ILE A 55 -7.53 -3.05 -7.26
N VAL A 56 -6.78 -2.31 -8.07
CA VAL A 56 -5.32 -2.24 -8.01
C VAL A 56 -4.92 -0.77 -8.05
N PRO A 57 -4.37 -0.21 -6.96
CA PRO A 57 -3.81 1.12 -6.98
C PRO A 57 -2.61 1.23 -7.92
N VAL A 58 -2.52 2.35 -8.61
CA VAL A 58 -1.47 2.64 -9.59
C VAL A 58 -0.95 4.04 -9.40
N TRP A 59 0.29 4.26 -9.82
CA TRP A 59 0.84 5.61 -9.96
C TRP A 59 1.39 5.82 -11.36
N LEU A 60 1.28 7.06 -11.81
CA LEU A 60 1.73 7.50 -13.12
C LEU A 60 2.62 8.72 -12.97
N SER A 61 3.60 8.88 -13.86
CA SER A 61 4.51 10.04 -13.90
C SER A 61 4.68 10.53 -15.32
N ASP A 62 4.77 11.85 -15.51
CA ASP A 62 5.02 12.48 -16.82
C ASP A 62 6.49 12.35 -17.27
N GLY A 63 7.34 11.84 -16.39
CA GLY A 63 8.74 11.54 -16.70
C GLY A 63 9.68 12.74 -16.71
N THR A 64 9.23 13.95 -16.38
CA THR A 64 10.02 15.18 -16.53
C THR A 64 11.04 15.40 -15.41
N GLY A 65 10.95 14.64 -14.31
CA GLY A 65 11.84 14.77 -13.15
C GLY A 65 12.13 13.47 -12.42
N GLY A 66 13.18 13.51 -11.58
CA GLY A 66 13.47 12.50 -10.57
C GLY A 66 13.52 11.06 -11.09
N HIS A 67 14.42 10.79 -12.03
CA HIS A 67 14.53 9.49 -12.72
C HIS A 67 13.25 9.06 -13.44
N ALA A 68 12.52 10.03 -14.00
CA ALA A 68 11.23 9.86 -14.67
C ALA A 68 10.07 9.42 -13.76
N HIS A 69 10.24 9.44 -12.43
CA HIS A 69 9.19 9.08 -11.47
C HIS A 69 8.45 10.32 -10.91
N ARG A 70 8.77 11.51 -11.40
CA ARG A 70 8.20 12.78 -10.92
C ARG A 70 7.91 13.73 -12.09
N PRO A 71 6.98 14.69 -11.90
CA PRO A 71 5.87 14.64 -10.95
C PRO A 71 5.00 13.39 -11.16
N SER A 72 4.22 13.03 -10.15
CA SER A 72 3.38 11.84 -10.19
C SER A 72 1.94 12.11 -9.76
N ILE A 73 1.07 11.18 -10.15
CA ILE A 73 -0.33 11.09 -9.74
C ILE A 73 -0.62 9.68 -9.22
N VAL A 74 -1.66 9.54 -8.41
CA VAL A 74 -2.22 8.26 -7.97
C VAL A 74 -3.61 8.07 -8.55
N SER A 75 -3.90 6.84 -8.96
CA SER A 75 -5.21 6.40 -9.39
C SER A 75 -5.39 4.92 -9.02
N VAL A 76 -6.46 4.31 -9.52
CA VAL A 76 -6.67 2.86 -9.49
C VAL A 76 -6.99 2.36 -10.89
N ILE A 77 -6.73 1.09 -11.15
CA ILE A 77 -7.42 0.32 -12.19
C ILE A 77 -8.31 -0.71 -11.50
N TYR A 78 -9.41 -1.08 -12.13
CA TYR A 78 -10.34 -2.05 -11.57
C TYR A 78 -10.90 -2.99 -12.63
N SER A 79 -11.44 -4.11 -12.17
CA SER A 79 -12.11 -5.11 -13.00
C SER A 79 -13.36 -5.62 -12.30
N ASP A 80 -14.47 -5.64 -13.03
CA ASP A 80 -15.77 -6.16 -12.58
C ASP A 80 -16.09 -7.54 -13.17
N ASP A 81 -15.18 -8.13 -13.96
CA ASP A 81 -15.39 -9.36 -14.73
C ASP A 81 -14.31 -10.42 -14.47
N HIS A 82 -13.73 -10.39 -13.27
CA HIS A 82 -12.65 -11.27 -12.80
C HIS A 82 -11.38 -11.17 -13.65
N ALA A 83 -10.87 -9.94 -13.79
CA ALA A 83 -9.63 -9.58 -14.49
C ALA A 83 -9.61 -9.85 -16.01
N LYS A 84 -10.77 -10.10 -16.64
CA LYS A 84 -10.86 -10.27 -18.10
C LYS A 84 -10.68 -8.95 -18.83
N THR A 85 -11.26 -7.88 -18.29
CA THR A 85 -11.06 -6.51 -18.75
C THR A 85 -10.73 -5.60 -17.57
N TRP A 86 -9.98 -4.54 -17.86
CA TRP A 86 -9.57 -3.53 -16.90
C TRP A 86 -10.07 -2.17 -17.32
N GLN A 87 -10.50 -1.39 -16.34
CA GLN A 87 -10.97 -0.01 -16.48
C GLN A 87 -10.13 0.88 -15.58
N ARG A 88 -10.00 2.16 -15.96
CA ARG A 88 -9.35 3.15 -15.11
C ARG A 88 -10.35 3.80 -14.14
N GLY A 89 -9.90 4.11 -12.93
CA GLY A 89 -10.60 4.98 -12.00
C GLY A 89 -10.34 6.47 -12.24
N ASP A 90 -10.91 7.30 -11.38
CA ASP A 90 -10.61 8.73 -11.30
C ASP A 90 -9.21 8.96 -10.73
N ILE A 91 -8.54 10.02 -11.17
CA ILE A 91 -7.30 10.48 -10.55
C ILE A 91 -7.59 10.88 -9.11
N VAL A 92 -6.99 10.16 -8.15
CA VAL A 92 -7.18 10.35 -6.71
C VAL A 92 -6.54 11.66 -6.26
N VAL A 93 -5.29 11.87 -6.65
CA VAL A 93 -4.47 13.01 -6.24
C VAL A 93 -3.30 13.19 -7.20
N ARG A 94 -2.83 14.43 -7.37
CA ARG A 94 -1.69 14.81 -8.19
C ARG A 94 -0.69 15.70 -7.46
N HIS A 95 0.56 15.72 -7.93
CA HIS A 95 1.47 16.81 -7.61
C HIS A 95 0.93 18.16 -8.17
N PRO A 96 1.00 19.28 -7.43
CA PRO A 96 1.62 19.46 -6.11
C PRO A 96 0.69 19.31 -4.90
N ASP A 97 -0.60 19.00 -5.08
CA ASP A 97 -1.60 18.90 -3.98
C ASP A 97 -1.16 17.91 -2.90
N LEU A 98 -0.55 16.80 -3.33
CA LEU A 98 0.29 15.95 -2.50
C LEU A 98 1.62 15.80 -3.23
N LYS A 99 2.76 15.90 -2.55
CA LYS A 99 4.05 15.95 -3.25
C LYS A 99 4.44 14.55 -3.73
N ASN A 100 4.43 14.35 -5.06
CA ASN A 100 4.84 13.11 -5.72
C ASN A 100 4.18 11.85 -5.11
N PRO A 101 2.84 11.76 -5.09
CA PRO A 101 2.13 10.61 -4.56
C PRO A 101 2.42 9.39 -5.42
N SER A 102 2.59 8.21 -4.81
CA SER A 102 2.94 7.00 -5.55
C SER A 102 2.38 5.71 -4.93
N GLU A 103 3.23 4.90 -4.34
CA GLU A 103 2.94 3.51 -3.91
C GLU A 103 1.83 3.48 -2.86
N THR A 104 0.66 2.99 -3.28
CA THR A 104 -0.61 3.13 -2.57
C THR A 104 -1.26 1.76 -2.41
N LEU A 105 -1.87 1.51 -1.26
CA LEU A 105 -2.65 0.30 -0.97
C LEU A 105 -4.09 0.66 -0.64
N ALA A 106 -5.00 -0.30 -0.81
CA ALA A 106 -6.42 -0.12 -0.56
C ALA A 106 -6.93 -1.10 0.50
N VAL A 107 -7.93 -0.68 1.28
CA VAL A 107 -8.71 -1.55 2.16
C VAL A 107 -10.17 -1.15 2.11
N GLN A 108 -11.08 -2.13 2.07
CA GLN A 108 -12.51 -1.86 2.20
C GLN A 108 -12.89 -1.72 3.66
N LEU A 109 -13.62 -0.65 3.98
CA LEU A 109 -14.17 -0.34 5.28
C LEU A 109 -15.52 -1.02 5.49
N THR A 110 -15.93 -1.14 6.74
CA THR A 110 -17.18 -1.79 7.15
C THR A 110 -18.43 -1.05 6.70
N ASP A 111 -18.33 0.25 6.44
CA ASP A 111 -19.40 1.05 5.84
C ASP A 111 -19.46 0.95 4.30
N GLY A 112 -18.60 0.12 3.71
CA GLY A 112 -18.53 -0.15 2.28
C GLY A 112 -17.59 0.77 1.50
N ARG A 113 -17.14 1.89 2.08
CA ARG A 113 -16.13 2.76 1.45
C ARG A 113 -14.81 2.02 1.28
N VAL A 114 -14.00 2.49 0.34
CA VAL A 114 -12.61 2.07 0.18
C VAL A 114 -11.72 3.19 0.66
N MET A 115 -10.77 2.87 1.54
CA MET A 115 -9.70 3.76 1.97
C MET A 115 -8.42 3.44 1.19
N LEU A 116 -7.79 4.45 0.63
CA LEU A 116 -6.41 4.39 0.13
C LEU A 116 -5.45 4.90 1.18
N ASN A 117 -4.29 4.26 1.29
CA ASN A 117 -3.15 4.72 2.07
C ASN A 117 -1.98 5.02 1.13
N ILE A 118 -1.60 6.29 1.04
CA ILE A 118 -0.85 6.86 -0.08
C ILE A 118 0.56 7.27 0.37
N ARG A 119 1.59 6.66 -0.25
CA ARG A 119 2.98 7.13 -0.18
C ARG A 119 3.11 8.49 -0.83
N ASN A 120 3.86 9.39 -0.21
CA ASN A 120 4.18 10.70 -0.77
C ASN A 120 5.56 11.20 -0.30
N GLU A 121 6.02 12.31 -0.87
CA GLU A 121 7.31 12.96 -0.56
C GLU A 121 7.11 14.34 0.11
N SER A 122 5.95 14.55 0.74
CA SER A 122 5.57 15.83 1.34
C SER A 122 6.30 16.04 2.68
N PRO A 123 6.61 17.30 3.04
CA PRO A 123 7.40 17.61 4.24
C PRO A 123 6.73 17.25 5.58
N GLU A 124 5.45 16.87 5.54
CA GLU A 124 4.70 16.40 6.71
C GLU A 124 5.19 15.03 7.20
N HIS A 125 5.89 14.26 6.34
CA HIS A 125 6.39 12.92 6.65
C HIS A 125 5.30 12.01 7.24
N ARG A 126 4.11 12.08 6.66
CA ARG A 126 2.95 11.25 7.00
C ARG A 126 2.36 10.56 5.77
N ARG A 127 1.81 9.37 5.98
CA ARG A 127 0.92 8.74 5.00
C ARG A 127 -0.28 9.65 4.79
N ALA A 128 -0.75 9.76 3.56
CA ALA A 128 -2.04 10.38 3.28
C ALA A 128 -3.11 9.31 3.10
N VAL A 129 -4.37 9.64 3.42
CA VAL A 129 -5.52 8.78 3.18
C VAL A 129 -6.57 9.49 2.34
N SER A 130 -7.28 8.73 1.50
CA SER A 130 -8.40 9.20 0.67
C SER A 130 -9.46 8.11 0.59
N TYR A 131 -10.73 8.50 0.45
CA TYR A 131 -11.87 7.60 0.52
C TYR A 131 -12.74 7.69 -0.73
N SER A 132 -13.25 6.55 -1.20
CA SER A 132 -14.25 6.46 -2.26
C SER A 132 -15.38 5.51 -1.85
N SER A 133 -16.61 5.76 -2.30
CA SER A 133 -17.75 4.86 -2.04
C SER A 133 -17.73 3.59 -2.89
N ASP A 134 -17.03 3.57 -4.03
CA ASP A 134 -17.03 2.45 -4.98
C ASP A 134 -15.62 1.89 -5.28
N GLY A 135 -14.58 2.50 -4.69
CA GLY A 135 -13.19 2.13 -4.87
C GLY A 135 -12.62 2.47 -6.25
N ALA A 136 -13.30 3.29 -7.05
CA ALA A 136 -12.88 3.66 -8.40
C ALA A 136 -13.01 5.15 -8.69
N THR A 137 -14.09 5.80 -8.22
CA THR A 137 -14.46 7.17 -8.58
C THR A 137 -14.73 8.04 -7.35
N GLY A 138 -14.77 9.36 -7.55
CA GLY A 138 -15.25 10.30 -6.53
C GLY A 138 -14.44 10.32 -5.23
N TRP A 139 -13.12 10.17 -5.34
CA TRP A 139 -12.21 10.16 -4.19
C TRP A 139 -12.27 11.47 -3.39
N SER A 140 -12.27 11.37 -2.06
CA SER A 140 -12.12 12.54 -1.19
C SER A 140 -10.75 13.18 -1.38
N ALA A 141 -10.64 14.48 -1.08
CA ALA A 141 -9.33 15.11 -0.98
C ALA A 141 -8.44 14.34 0.01
N PRO A 142 -7.15 14.14 -0.30
CA PRO A 142 -6.24 13.41 0.58
C PRO A 142 -5.98 14.21 1.86
N VAL A 143 -5.93 13.51 2.99
CA VAL A 143 -5.58 14.08 4.30
C VAL A 143 -4.42 13.31 4.90
N PHE A 144 -3.48 13.99 5.54
CA PHE A 144 -2.41 13.33 6.27
C PHE A 144 -2.96 12.61 7.50
N HIS A 145 -2.44 11.40 7.76
CA HIS A 145 -2.77 10.64 8.95
C HIS A 145 -1.69 10.84 10.01
N ASP A 146 -2.00 11.54 11.09
CA ASP A 146 -1.03 12.01 12.09
C ASP A 146 -0.22 10.89 12.76
N GLU A 147 -0.81 9.72 12.93
CA GLU A 147 -0.11 8.59 13.55
C GLU A 147 0.82 7.84 12.58
N LEU A 148 0.61 7.91 11.26
CA LEU A 148 1.31 7.06 10.29
C LEU A 148 2.50 7.79 9.65
N VAL A 149 3.69 7.57 10.20
CA VAL A 149 4.96 8.13 9.70
C VAL A 149 5.27 7.62 8.28
N GLU A 150 5.84 8.48 7.44
CA GLU A 150 6.21 8.18 6.06
C GLU A 150 7.68 8.52 5.75
N PRO A 151 8.59 7.53 5.70
CA PRO A 151 10.00 7.76 5.36
C PRO A 151 10.26 7.72 3.84
N VAL A 152 9.25 7.99 3.00
CA VAL A 152 9.28 7.84 1.54
C VAL A 152 9.51 6.37 1.13
N CYS A 153 8.58 5.49 1.53
CA CYS A 153 8.61 4.03 1.34
C CYS A 153 7.20 3.46 1.11
N MET A 154 7.10 2.33 0.39
CA MET A 154 5.85 1.58 0.34
C MET A 154 5.50 1.03 1.74
N GLY A 155 4.20 0.99 2.04
CA GLY A 155 3.62 0.34 3.22
C GLY A 155 2.40 -0.47 2.80
N SER A 156 2.07 -1.51 3.56
CA SER A 156 0.97 -2.42 3.26
C SER A 156 -0.17 -2.32 4.26
N MET A 157 -1.39 -2.63 3.81
CA MET A 157 -2.60 -2.52 4.61
C MET A 157 -3.57 -3.65 4.25
N ILE A 158 -4.13 -4.33 5.25
CA ILE A 158 -5.12 -5.40 5.02
C ILE A 158 -6.13 -5.47 6.15
N ARG A 159 -7.34 -5.96 5.85
CA ARG A 159 -8.31 -6.32 6.87
C ARG A 159 -7.95 -7.68 7.49
N LEU A 160 -7.83 -7.71 8.81
CA LEU A 160 -7.61 -8.94 9.58
C LEU A 160 -8.95 -9.61 9.93
N THR A 161 -9.91 -8.84 10.45
CA THR A 161 -11.24 -9.36 10.82
C THR A 161 -12.34 -8.30 10.64
N LYS A 162 -13.58 -8.76 10.55
CA LYS A 162 -14.79 -7.94 10.38
C LYS A 162 -15.93 -8.49 11.24
N GLN A 163 -16.78 -7.61 11.75
CA GLN A 163 -18.08 -7.97 12.34
C GLN A 163 -19.15 -8.12 11.25
N PRO A 164 -20.08 -9.10 11.40
CA PRO A 164 -20.28 -9.97 12.56
C PRO A 164 -19.50 -11.29 12.51
N GLU A 165 -18.69 -11.55 11.48
CA GLU A 165 -17.93 -12.80 11.32
C GLU A 165 -16.95 -13.03 12.48
N ASN A 166 -16.46 -11.95 13.07
CA ASN A 166 -15.62 -11.91 14.26
C ASN A 166 -16.13 -10.87 15.26
N GLU A 167 -15.59 -10.90 16.49
CA GLU A 167 -15.99 -10.00 17.58
C GLU A 167 -15.65 -8.52 17.34
N LYS A 168 -14.63 -8.22 16.53
CA LYS A 168 -14.15 -6.85 16.30
C LYS A 168 -13.72 -6.67 14.85
N ASN A 169 -13.86 -5.44 14.36
CA ASN A 169 -13.21 -5.01 13.13
C ASN A 169 -11.73 -4.76 13.42
N ARG A 170 -10.85 -5.25 12.54
CA ARG A 170 -9.40 -5.08 12.68
C ARG A 170 -8.75 -4.83 11.32
N ILE A 171 -7.97 -3.75 11.23
CA ILE A 171 -7.14 -3.44 10.06
C ILE A 171 -5.67 -3.43 10.51
N LEU A 172 -4.81 -4.05 9.71
CA LEU A 172 -3.36 -4.02 9.88
C LEU A 172 -2.75 -2.99 8.93
N PHE A 173 -1.73 -2.28 9.40
CA PHE A 173 -0.84 -1.48 8.56
C PHE A 173 0.61 -1.77 8.91
N ILE A 174 1.44 -1.93 7.89
CA ILE A 174 2.84 -2.30 8.02
C ILE A 174 3.68 -1.38 7.16
N ASN A 175 4.62 -0.66 7.78
CA ASN A 175 5.61 0.13 7.07
C ASN A 175 6.86 0.33 7.94
N PRO A 176 7.96 0.87 7.39
CA PRO A 176 9.07 1.38 8.20
C PRO A 176 8.60 2.60 9.02
N ASP A 177 8.64 2.47 10.34
CA ASP A 177 8.23 3.52 11.27
C ASP A 177 9.46 4.21 11.85
N SER A 178 9.96 5.21 11.13
CA SER A 178 11.19 5.93 11.49
C SER A 178 11.07 7.43 11.22
N ASN A 179 11.48 8.21 12.22
CA ASN A 179 11.66 9.65 12.14
C ASN A 179 13.14 10.06 12.14
N GLU A 180 14.06 9.13 11.85
CA GLU A 180 15.48 9.44 11.79
C GLU A 180 15.84 10.03 10.42
N PRO A 181 16.44 11.23 10.35
CA PRO A 181 16.92 11.79 9.08
C PRO A 181 17.86 10.84 8.35
N ARG A 182 17.61 10.64 7.05
CA ARG A 182 18.50 9.87 6.18
C ARG A 182 19.85 10.57 6.01
N ASP A 183 19.81 11.88 5.86
CA ASP A 183 20.99 12.74 5.76
C ASP A 183 21.02 13.69 6.96
N PRO A 184 21.97 13.54 7.91
CA PRO A 184 22.10 14.44 9.04
C PRO A 184 22.33 15.91 8.65
N ALA A 185 22.85 16.17 7.44
CA ALA A 185 23.02 17.53 6.92
C ALA A 185 21.73 18.13 6.33
N ASN A 186 20.70 17.29 6.13
CA ASN A 186 19.37 17.70 5.67
C ASN A 186 18.28 17.04 6.55
N PRO A 187 18.10 17.54 7.79
CA PRO A 187 17.18 16.94 8.76
C PRO A 187 15.71 16.97 8.34
N GLU A 188 15.34 17.90 7.46
CA GLU A 188 14.00 18.04 6.87
C GLU A 188 13.78 17.12 5.65
N GLY A 189 14.83 16.41 5.22
CA GLY A 189 14.76 15.45 4.12
C GLY A 189 14.08 14.13 4.52
N ASN A 190 14.14 13.15 3.63
CA ASN A 190 13.52 11.84 3.87
C ASN A 190 14.13 11.17 5.10
N PHE A 191 13.32 10.40 5.83
CA PHE A 191 13.79 9.57 6.91
C PHE A 191 14.38 8.25 6.44
N LYS A 192 15.14 7.59 7.32
CA LYS A 192 15.72 6.28 7.08
C LYS A 192 14.61 5.23 6.98
N ARG A 193 14.79 4.28 6.06
CA ARG A 193 13.95 3.08 6.00
C ARG A 193 14.48 2.05 7.01
N GLN A 194 13.82 1.98 8.16
CA GLN A 194 14.14 1.06 9.24
C GLN A 194 12.91 0.89 10.14
N ASN A 195 12.98 -0.06 11.07
CA ASN A 195 11.92 -0.29 12.05
C ASN A 195 10.58 -0.63 11.38
N VAL A 196 10.56 -1.59 10.44
CA VAL A 196 9.29 -2.13 9.92
C VAL A 196 8.45 -2.60 11.11
N THR A 197 7.28 -2.00 11.23
CA THR A 197 6.41 -2.08 12.40
C THR A 197 5.01 -2.48 11.96
N VAL A 198 4.38 -3.36 12.73
CA VAL A 198 3.00 -3.80 12.50
C VAL A 198 2.10 -2.98 13.42
N ARG A 199 1.09 -2.34 12.83
CA ARG A 199 0.09 -1.54 13.53
C ARG A 199 -1.30 -2.15 13.37
N LEU A 200 -2.13 -2.03 14.39
CA LEU A 200 -3.50 -2.53 14.41
C LEU A 200 -4.47 -1.40 14.75
N SER A 201 -5.48 -1.23 13.90
CA SER A 201 -6.64 -0.36 14.15
C SER A 201 -7.87 -1.20 14.48
N TYR A 202 -8.69 -0.71 15.40
CA TYR A 202 -10.00 -1.27 15.76
C TYR A 202 -11.18 -0.40 15.30
N ASP A 203 -10.89 0.76 14.71
CA ASP A 203 -11.81 1.85 14.39
C ASP A 203 -11.67 2.26 12.93
N GLU A 204 -11.52 1.27 12.05
CA GLU A 204 -11.54 1.47 10.59
C GLU A 204 -10.44 2.42 10.06
N GLY A 205 -9.30 2.44 10.75
CA GLY A 205 -8.13 3.21 10.38
C GLY A 205 -8.15 4.65 10.87
N GLU A 206 -9.03 5.01 11.82
CA GLU A 206 -9.02 6.33 12.48
C GLU A 206 -7.87 6.46 13.49
N SER A 207 -7.56 5.38 14.23
CA SER A 207 -6.41 5.30 15.14
C SER A 207 -5.74 3.93 15.14
N TRP A 208 -4.49 3.87 15.59
CA TRP A 208 -3.63 2.68 15.59
C TRP A 208 -3.25 2.31 17.02
N ALA A 209 -4.19 1.70 17.74
CA ALA A 209 -4.09 1.36 19.16
C ALA A 209 -2.95 0.38 19.52
N VAL A 210 -2.46 -0.41 18.55
CA VAL A 210 -1.30 -1.29 18.75
C VAL A 210 -0.23 -0.94 17.73
N SER A 211 1.02 -0.92 18.18
CA SER A 211 2.21 -0.73 17.36
C SER A 211 3.33 -1.61 17.88
N LYS A 212 3.79 -2.58 17.07
CA LYS A 212 4.82 -3.54 17.47
C LYS A 212 5.90 -3.68 16.40
N PRO A 213 7.16 -3.33 16.70
CA PRO A 213 8.27 -3.53 15.80
C PRO A 213 8.42 -5.00 15.38
N LEU A 214 8.52 -5.24 14.08
CA LEU A 214 8.80 -6.55 13.51
C LEU A 214 10.30 -6.71 13.21
N GLU A 215 10.92 -5.68 12.63
CA GLU A 215 12.34 -5.62 12.34
C GLU A 215 12.88 -4.23 12.74
N PRO A 216 13.43 -4.09 13.95
CA PRO A 216 13.97 -2.80 14.43
C PRO A 216 15.11 -2.25 13.57
N GLY A 217 15.81 -3.11 12.82
CA GLY A 217 16.93 -2.73 11.96
C GLY A 217 16.51 -2.10 10.62
N VAL A 218 17.49 -2.01 9.72
CA VAL A 218 17.30 -1.52 8.35
C VAL A 218 16.31 -2.42 7.62
N SER A 219 15.19 -1.84 7.22
CA SER A 219 14.05 -2.55 6.64
C SER A 219 13.22 -1.61 5.79
N GLY A 220 12.57 -2.15 4.75
CA GLY A 220 11.99 -1.38 3.67
C GLY A 220 10.59 -1.84 3.31
N TYR A 221 10.41 -2.20 2.04
CA TYR A 221 9.09 -2.55 1.51
C TYR A 221 8.59 -3.79 2.25
N SER A 222 7.28 -3.85 2.47
CA SER A 222 6.64 -4.93 3.19
C SER A 222 5.25 -5.19 2.64
N ASP A 223 4.83 -6.45 2.55
CA ASP A 223 3.46 -6.81 2.20
C ASP A 223 2.90 -7.87 3.15
N VAL A 224 1.59 -7.83 3.38
CA VAL A 224 0.91 -8.66 4.39
C VAL A 224 -0.13 -9.57 3.75
N ALA A 225 -0.24 -10.78 4.28
CA ALA A 225 -1.32 -11.73 4.01
C ALA A 225 -1.85 -12.31 5.32
N VAL A 226 -3.12 -12.74 5.31
CA VAL A 226 -3.81 -13.31 6.48
C VAL A 226 -4.48 -14.61 6.06
N ASP A 227 -4.20 -15.70 6.78
CA ASP A 227 -4.87 -16.99 6.60
C ASP A 227 -6.29 -16.97 7.22
N PRO A 228 -7.19 -17.89 6.83
CA PRO A 228 -8.52 -18.00 7.44
C PRO A 228 -8.54 -18.23 8.96
N ASP A 229 -7.46 -18.80 9.53
CA ASP A 229 -7.29 -18.97 10.98
C ASP A 229 -6.73 -17.71 11.68
N GLY A 230 -6.56 -16.62 10.91
CA GLY A 230 -6.02 -15.36 11.38
C GLY A 230 -4.51 -15.34 11.64
N THR A 231 -3.77 -16.35 11.17
CA THR A 231 -2.32 -16.28 11.07
C THR A 231 -1.94 -15.13 10.12
N ILE A 232 -1.03 -14.26 10.58
CA ILE A 232 -0.54 -13.11 9.84
C ILE A 232 0.84 -13.44 9.29
N TYR A 233 1.01 -13.22 7.98
CA TYR A 233 2.30 -13.31 7.30
C TYR A 233 2.71 -11.94 6.80
N VAL A 234 3.96 -11.57 7.05
CA VAL A 234 4.54 -10.34 6.50
C VAL A 234 5.80 -10.71 5.73
N ILE A 235 5.80 -10.48 4.42
CA ILE A 235 7.03 -10.47 3.63
C ILE A 235 7.62 -9.06 3.68
N TYR A 236 8.92 -8.93 3.92
CA TYR A 236 9.55 -7.61 4.03
C TYR A 236 11.03 -7.63 3.64
N GLU A 237 11.49 -6.47 3.17
CA GLU A 237 12.90 -6.19 2.93
C GLU A 237 13.61 -5.96 4.26
N ARG A 238 14.77 -6.61 4.45
CA ARG A 238 15.70 -6.30 5.54
C ARG A 238 17.14 -6.21 5.04
N GLY A 239 17.95 -5.52 5.82
CA GLY A 239 19.28 -5.16 5.38
C GLY A 239 20.22 -4.71 6.48
N THR A 240 21.29 -4.05 6.05
CA THR A 240 22.29 -3.44 6.93
C THR A 240 22.44 -1.96 6.60
N PRO A 241 22.96 -1.15 7.54
CA PRO A 241 23.37 0.22 7.23
C PRO A 241 24.41 0.24 6.09
N SER A 242 24.39 1.30 5.28
CA SER A 242 25.39 1.55 4.23
C SER A 242 25.69 3.04 4.09
N ASP A 243 26.81 3.37 3.44
CA ASP A 243 27.23 4.77 3.21
C ASP A 243 26.23 5.58 2.37
N ARG A 244 25.30 4.92 1.65
CA ARG A 244 24.22 5.55 0.87
C ARG A 244 22.84 5.47 1.54
N GLY A 245 22.80 5.06 2.82
CA GLY A 245 21.61 4.88 3.63
C GLY A 245 21.39 3.41 3.98
N THR A 246 20.57 2.71 3.20
CA THR A 246 20.14 1.33 3.47
C THR A 246 20.66 0.40 2.39
N HIS A 247 21.16 -0.77 2.79
CA HIS A 247 21.47 -1.86 1.86
C HIS A 247 20.52 -3.03 2.16
N VAL A 248 19.48 -3.19 1.35
CA VAL A 248 18.59 -4.35 1.41
C VAL A 248 19.36 -5.56 0.90
N GLY A 249 19.50 -6.58 1.76
CA GLY A 249 20.22 -7.81 1.42
C GLY A 249 19.33 -9.04 1.38
N PHE A 250 18.11 -8.95 1.93
CA PHE A 250 17.24 -10.10 2.12
C PHE A 250 15.77 -9.71 1.94
N LEU A 251 15.00 -10.64 1.37
CA LEU A 251 13.56 -10.75 1.59
C LEU A 251 13.35 -11.74 2.73
N SER A 252 12.53 -11.35 3.70
CA SER A 252 12.23 -12.14 4.90
C SER A 252 10.73 -12.32 5.05
N VAL A 253 10.33 -13.44 5.65
CA VAL A 253 8.93 -13.71 5.97
C VAL A 253 8.81 -13.89 7.48
N ALA A 254 7.94 -13.10 8.10
CA ALA A 254 7.51 -13.30 9.47
C ALA A 254 6.12 -13.95 9.50
N ARG A 255 5.90 -14.80 10.49
CA ARG A 255 4.62 -15.46 10.76
C ARG A 255 4.29 -15.30 12.25
N PHE A 256 3.13 -14.73 12.55
CA PHE A 256 2.67 -14.48 13.92
C PHE A 256 1.14 -14.41 13.97
N ASN A 257 0.56 -14.26 15.16
CA ASN A 257 -0.87 -14.15 15.37
C ASN A 257 -1.22 -12.88 16.16
N LEU A 258 -2.52 -12.66 16.38
CA LEU A 258 -3.04 -11.50 17.09
C LEU A 258 -2.55 -11.42 18.54
N GLU A 259 -2.40 -12.56 19.20
CA GLU A 259 -1.90 -12.66 20.57
C GLU A 259 -0.45 -12.17 20.67
N TRP A 260 0.40 -12.57 19.71
CA TRP A 260 1.75 -12.02 19.63
C TRP A 260 1.71 -10.53 19.35
N LEU A 261 0.89 -10.07 18.41
CA LEU A 261 0.83 -8.65 18.04
C LEU A 261 0.41 -7.76 19.20
N THR A 262 -0.50 -8.24 20.05
CA THR A 262 -1.13 -7.47 21.13
C THR A 262 -0.60 -7.79 22.53
N ASP A 263 0.49 -8.56 22.65
CA ASP A 263 1.02 -9.06 23.93
C ASP A 263 -0.07 -9.74 24.80
N GLY A 264 -0.93 -10.50 24.14
CA GLY A 264 -2.02 -11.26 24.75
C GLY A 264 -3.26 -10.44 25.16
N GLN A 265 -3.32 -9.15 24.83
CA GLN A 265 -4.48 -8.30 25.13
C GLN A 265 -5.67 -8.55 24.19
N ASP A 266 -5.43 -9.13 23.02
CA ASP A 266 -6.46 -9.55 22.08
C ASP A 266 -6.15 -10.92 21.49
N ARG A 267 -7.21 -11.62 21.09
CA ARG A 267 -7.13 -12.97 20.53
C ARG A 267 -8.28 -13.23 19.59
N LEU A 268 -8.09 -14.18 18.67
CA LEU A 268 -9.19 -14.65 17.84
C LEU A 268 -9.88 -15.82 18.54
N SER A 269 -11.20 -15.69 18.72
CA SER A 269 -12.07 -16.79 19.09
C SER A 269 -12.25 -17.65 17.83
N LEU A 270 -11.32 -18.56 17.57
CA LEU A 270 -11.48 -19.51 16.46
C LEU A 270 -12.67 -20.45 16.78
N PRO A 271 -13.52 -20.76 15.79
CA PRO A 271 -14.65 -21.66 15.96
C PRO A 271 -14.23 -23.10 16.34
#